data_AF-A0A6V8ET85-F1
#
_entry.id   AF-A0A6V8ET85-F1
#
_cell.length_a   1.000
_cell.length_b   1.000
_cell.length_c   1.000
_cell.angle_alpha   90.00
_cell.angle_beta   90.00
_cell.angle_gamma   90.00
#
_symmetry.space_group_name_H-M   'P 1'
#
loop_
_entity.id
_entity.type
_entity.pdbx_description
1 polymer ?
#
loop_
_entity_poly.entity_id
_entity_poly.type
_entity_poly.pdbx_seq_one_letter_code
_entity_poly.pdbx_strand_id
1 'polypeptide(L)' 'MDFGLPDVAAVIVLLLIVFLIVREIVFRWRIRLRVLMGDAELLNDSRVKVIEIVQAPEGSVTVDAIRMVAVED' A
#
# COMPACT_ATOMS: atom_id res chain seq x y z
N MET A 1 0.73 29.97 33.13
CA MET A 1 1.37 28.71 32.73
C MET A 1 2.64 29.10 32.03
N ASP A 2 3.78 28.96 32.70
CA ASP A 2 5.07 29.18 32.06
C ASP A 2 5.42 27.88 31.35
N PHE A 3 5.36 27.90 30.02
CA PHE A 3 5.79 26.78 29.20
C PHE A 3 7.30 26.76 29.19
N GLY A 4 7.88 25.69 29.71
CA GLY A 4 9.31 25.48 29.62
C GLY A 4 9.73 25.19 28.18
N LEU A 5 11.00 25.45 27.88
CA LEU A 5 11.68 24.92 26.69
C LEU A 5 11.35 23.44 26.39
N PRO A 6 11.32 22.51 27.38
CA PRO A 6 10.94 21.12 27.11
C PRO A 6 9.49 20.96 26.64
N ASP A 7 8.55 21.76 27.17
CA ASP A 7 7.13 21.66 26.80
C ASP A 7 6.91 22.10 25.34
N VAL A 8 7.58 23.18 24.93
CA VAL A 8 7.56 23.67 23.54
C VAL A 8 8.17 22.65 22.60
N ALA A 9 9.30 22.04 22.98
CA ALA A 9 9.95 21.00 22.18
C ALA A 9 9.04 19.76 22.02
N ALA A 10 8.36 19.34 23.08
CA ALA A 10 7.44 18.21 23.03
C ALA A 10 6.27 18.46 22.07
N VAL A 11 5.69 19.66 22.09
CA VAL A 11 4.61 20.05 21.16
C VAL A 11 5.09 20.03 19.71
N ILE A 12 6.29 20.56 19.43
CA ILE A 12 6.87 20.55 18.09
C ILE A 12 7.09 19.12 17.60
N VAL A 13 7.67 18.25 18.42
CA VAL A 13 7.89 16.84 18.06
C VAL A 13 6.56 16.14 17.78
N LEU A 14 5.53 16.39 18.59
CA LEU A 14 4.21 15.81 18.39
C LEU A 14 3.59 16.29 17.06
N LEU A 15 3.71 17.59 16.75
CA LEU A 15 3.26 18.13 15.47
C LEU A 15 4.02 17.52 14.28
N LEU A 16 5.33 17.31 14.40
CA LEU A 16 6.13 16.65 13.37
C LEU A 16 5.68 15.21 13.14
N ILE A 17 5.38 14.47 14.21
CA ILE A 17 4.87 13.09 14.10
C ILE A 17 3.52 13.09 13.38
N VAL A 18 2.59 13.95 13.79
CA VAL A 18 1.28 14.08 13.14
C VAL A 18 1.43 14.45 11.66
N PHE A 19 2.33 15.39 11.35
CA PHE A 19 2.63 15.78 9.98
C PHE A 19 3.15 14.62 9.13
N LEU A 20 4.07 13.81 9.66
CA LEU A 20 4.58 12.62 8.97
C LEU A 20 3.48 11.59 8.72
N ILE A 21 2.59 11.36 9.69
CA ILE A 21 1.45 10.45 9.53
C ILE A 21 0.51 10.95 8.43
N VAL A 22 0.12 12.23 8.47
CA VAL A 22 -0.78 12.82 7.46
C VAL A 22 -0.15 12.74 6.07
N ARG A 23 1.15 13.05 5.96
CA ARG A 23 1.90 12.93 4.70
C ARG A 23 1.83 11.51 4.13
N GLU A 24 2.02 10.50 4.97
CA GLU A 24 1.97 9.10 4.54
C GLU A 24 0.57 8.67 4.13
N ILE A 25 -0.47 9.11 4.86
CA ILE A 25 -1.87 8.83 4.52
C ILE A 25 -2.22 9.43 3.15
N VAL A 26 -1.86 10.69 2.91
CA VAL A 26 -2.10 11.37 1.63
C VAL A 26 -1.36 10.66 0.50
N PHE A 27 -0.11 10.26 0.73
CA PHE A 27 0.67 9.52 -0.25
C PHE A 27 0.03 8.17 -0.60
N ARG A 28 -0.38 7.40 0.41
CA ARG A 28 -1.05 6.11 0.24
C ARG A 28 -2.41 6.25 -0.44
N TRP A 29 -3.17 7.29 -0.11
CA TRP A 29 -4.45 7.57 -0.76
C TRP A 29 -4.26 7.93 -2.24
N ARG A 30 -3.29 8.79 -2.56
CA ARG A 30 -2.95 9.16 -3.95
C ARG A 30 -2.53 7.94 -4.78
N ILE A 31 -1.71 7.06 -4.23
CA ILE A 31 -1.33 5.80 -4.91
C ILE A 31 -2.57 4.93 -5.15
N ARG A 32 -3.42 4.77 -4.13
CA ARG A 32 -4.66 3.98 -4.26
C ARG A 32 -5.56 4.49 -5.38
N LEU A 33 -5.67 5.81 -5.54
CA LEU A 33 -6.43 6.41 -6.66
C LEU A 33 -5.81 6.09 -8.02
N ARG A 34 -4.48 6.20 -8.16
CA ARG A 34 -3.78 5.85 -9.41
C ARG A 34 -3.92 4.37 -9.77
N VAL A 35 -3.85 3.48 -8.76
CA VAL A 35 -4.04 2.04 -8.95
C VAL A 35 -5.46 1.75 -9.45
N LEU A 36 -6.48 2.39 -8.86
CA LEU A 36 -7.88 2.26 -9.31
C LEU A 36 -8.10 2.78 -10.73
N MET A 37 -7.33 3.78 -11.15
CA MET A 37 -7.37 4.33 -12.51
C MET A 37 -6.60 3.47 -13.54
N GLY A 38 -5.96 2.37 -13.11
CA GLY A 38 -5.19 1.50 -14.00
C GLY A 38 -3.96 2.19 -14.60
N ASP A 39 -3.41 3.18 -13.90
CA ASP A 39 -2.32 4.01 -14.40
C ASP A 39 -1.01 3.18 -14.46
N ALA A 40 -0.60 2.81 -15.68
CA ALA A 40 0.60 2.03 -15.95
C ALA A 40 1.90 2.77 -15.61
N GLU A 41 1.86 4.10 -15.39
CA GLU A 41 3.01 4.88 -14.93
C GLU A 41 3.51 4.41 -13.54
N LEU A 42 2.62 3.79 -12.74
CA LEU A 42 2.97 3.17 -11.45
C LEU A 42 3.99 2.03 -11.57
N LEU A 43 4.10 1.37 -12.74
CA LEU A 43 5.09 0.31 -12.98
C LEU A 43 6.52 0.87 -13.13
N ASN A 44 6.66 2.16 -13.42
CA ASN A 44 7.95 2.82 -13.59
C ASN A 44 8.38 3.63 -12.35
N ASP A 45 7.54 3.75 -11.32
CA ASP A 45 7.85 4.52 -10.11
C ASP A 45 8.68 3.68 -9.12
N SER A 46 9.93 4.09 -8.87
CA SER A 46 10.85 3.40 -7.96
C SER A 46 10.39 3.36 -6.48
N ARG A 47 9.38 4.15 -6.11
CA ARG A 47 8.82 4.21 -4.75
C ARG A 47 7.71 3.16 -4.53
N VAL A 48 7.28 2.47 -5.58
CA VAL A 48 6.20 1.49 -5.53
C VAL A 48 6.68 0.18 -6.14
N LYS A 49 6.64 -0.90 -5.37
CA LYS A 49 6.93 -2.25 -5.88
C LYS A 49 5.63 -2.92 -6.27
N VAL A 50 5.33 -2.94 -7.57
CA VAL A 50 4.21 -3.72 -8.11
C VAL A 50 4.67 -5.16 -8.28
N ILE A 51 3.98 -6.09 -7.62
CA ILE A 51 4.24 -7.53 -7.74
C ILE A 51 3.12 -8.09 -8.62
N GLU A 52 3.45 -8.46 -9.85
CA GLU A 52 2.53 -9.23 -10.69
C GLU A 52 2.41 -10.64 -10.11
N ILE A 53 1.23 -10.95 -9.57
CA ILE A 53 0.91 -12.26 -9.00
C ILE A 53 0.47 -13.22 -10.11
N VAL A 54 1.15 -13.23 -11.25
CA VAL A 54 0.80 -14.14 -12.36
C VAL A 54 2.05 -14.53 -13.14
N GLN A 55 2.77 -15.52 -12.62
CA GLN A 55 3.60 -16.38 -13.45
C GLN A 55 3.17 -17.81 -13.13
N ALA A 56 1.95 -18.14 -13.53
CA ALA A 56 1.58 -19.54 -13.62
C ALA A 56 2.47 -20.16 -14.72
N PRO A 57 3.06 -21.35 -14.52
CA PRO A 57 4.03 -21.92 -15.45
C PRO A 57 3.47 -21.99 -16.88
N GLU A 58 4.37 -21.97 -17.87
CA GLU A 58 3.96 -22.17 -19.27
C GLU A 58 3.12 -23.45 -19.40
N GLY A 59 1.87 -23.29 -19.84
CA GLY A 59 0.86 -24.37 -19.86
C GLY A 59 -0.28 -24.22 -18.83
N SER A 60 -0.25 -23.20 -17.97
CA SER A 60 -1.36 -22.93 -17.06
C SER A 60 -2.60 -22.40 -17.78
N VAL A 61 -3.71 -23.12 -17.64
CA VAL A 61 -5.04 -22.71 -18.11
C VAL A 61 -5.81 -22.11 -16.94
N THR A 62 -6.39 -20.92 -17.13
CA THR A 62 -7.29 -20.31 -16.15
C THR A 62 -8.59 -21.10 -16.15
N VAL A 63 -8.77 -22.00 -15.18
CA VAL A 63 -10.01 -22.76 -15.01
C VAL A 63 -10.89 -22.00 -14.05
N ASP A 64 -12.09 -21.60 -14.49
CA ASP A 64 -13.13 -21.07 -13.61
C ASP A 64 -13.49 -22.16 -12.60
N ALA A 65 -13.38 -21.86 -11.31
CA ALA A 65 -13.21 -22.85 -10.25
C ALA A 65 -14.26 -23.98 -10.28
N ILE A 66 -13.90 -25.15 -10.82
CA ILE A 66 -14.73 -26.34 -10.67
C ILE A 66 -14.51 -26.89 -9.26
N ARG A 67 -15.59 -26.82 -8.48
CA ARG A 67 -15.81 -27.37 -7.14
C ARG A 67 -15.03 -28.68 -6.93
N MET A 68 -14.20 -28.74 -5.88
CA MET A 68 -13.53 -29.98 -5.46
C MET A 68 -14.58 -31.08 -5.22
N VAL A 69 -14.52 -32.15 -5.99
CA VAL A 69 -15.19 -33.41 -5.68
C VAL A 69 -14.13 -34.34 -5.10
N ALA A 70 -14.39 -34.88 -3.90
CA ALA A 70 -13.52 -35.87 -3.28
C ALA A 70 -13.55 -37.15 -4.12
N VAL A 71 -12.36 -37.67 -4.45
CA VAL A 71 -12.21 -38.98 -5.06
C VAL A 71 -12.32 -40.02 -3.94
N GLU A 72 -13.34 -40.87 -4.00
CA GLU A 72 -13.40 -42.09 -3.19
C GLU A 72 -12.60 -43.19 -3.90
N ASP A 73 -11.71 -43.86 -3.15
CA ASP A 73 -10.91 -45.01 -3.60
C ASP A 73 -11.77 -46.24 -3.94
#